data_AF-A0A7Y2H7M2-F1
#
_entry.id   AF-A0A7Y2H7M2-F1
#
_cell.length_a   1.000
_cell.length_b   1.000
_cell.length_c   1.000
_cell.angle_alpha   90.00
_cell.angle_beta   90.00
_cell.angle_gamma   90.00
#
_symmetry.space_group_name_H-M   'P 1'
#
loop_
_entity.id
_entity.type
_entity.pdbx_description
1 polymer ?
#
loop_
_entity_poly.entity_id
_entity_poly.type
_entity_poly.pdbx_seq_one_letter_code
_entity_poly.pdbx_strand_id
1 'polypeptide(L)'
;FRIFFDKELFELNLEFEGGETKKIRGLGKLNTWKARLDLIDGYVFKEGDIMNIWISRDENKLPLLIESPISFGSVKAVLISAKGLSYPSQLKLE
;
A
#
# COMPACT_ATOMS: atom_id res chain seq x y z
N PHE A 1 -9.82 -9.59 -6.63
CA PHE A 1 -10.48 -10.06 -5.38
C PHE A 1 -11.44 -8.98 -4.89
N ARG A 2 -12.30 -9.25 -3.90
CA ARG A 2 -13.26 -8.26 -3.39
C ARG A 2 -12.86 -7.75 -2.01
N ILE A 3 -13.00 -6.44 -1.79
CA ILE A 3 -12.88 -5.83 -0.46
C ILE A 3 -14.16 -5.10 -0.09
N PHE A 4 -14.45 -5.01 1.21
CA PHE A 4 -15.54 -4.19 1.73
C PHE A 4 -14.98 -2.86 2.24
N PHE A 5 -15.40 -1.75 1.65
CA PHE A 5 -14.95 -0.40 1.99
C PHE A 5 -16.11 0.59 1.77
N ASP A 6 -16.20 1.64 2.59
CA ASP A 6 -17.28 2.65 2.50
C ASP A 6 -18.71 2.08 2.29
N LYS A 7 -19.04 1.00 3.02
CA LYS A 7 -20.33 0.29 2.95
C LYS A 7 -20.62 -0.41 1.62
N GLU A 8 -19.66 -0.51 0.72
CA GLU A 8 -19.79 -1.17 -0.58
C GLU A 8 -18.72 -2.26 -0.79
N LEU A 9 -18.99 -3.18 -1.72
CA LEU A 9 -18.03 -4.20 -2.15
C LEU A 9 -17.32 -3.73 -3.42
N PHE A 10 -16.00 -3.60 -3.36
CA PHE A 10 -15.16 -3.23 -4.49
C PHE A 10 -14.44 -4.44 -5.04
N GLU A 11 -14.58 -4.69 -6.35
CA GLU A 11 -13.71 -5.62 -7.06
C GLU A 11 -12.37 -4.93 -7.37
N LEU A 12 -11.28 -5.55 -6.96
CA LEU A 12 -9.94 -5.02 -7.13
C LEU A 12 -9.08 -5.98 -7.94
N ASN A 13 -8.33 -5.41 -8.87
CA ASN A 13 -7.30 -6.10 -9.64
C ASN A 13 -5.94 -5.69 -9.11
N LEU A 14 -5.20 -6.65 -8.55
CA LEU A 14 -3.86 -6.45 -8.03
C LEU A 14 -2.84 -6.94 -9.05
N GLU A 15 -2.01 -6.01 -9.50
CA GLU A 15 -0.86 -6.28 -10.34
C GLU A 15 0.43 -6.09 -9.54
N PHE A 16 1.37 -7.00 -9.72
CA PHE A 16 2.67 -6.93 -9.06
C PHE A 16 3.71 -6.37 -10.03
N GLU A 17 4.24 -5.19 -9.72
CA GLU A 17 5.17 -4.46 -10.60
C GLU A 17 6.64 -4.81 -10.34
N GLY A 18 6.93 -5.62 -9.33
CA GLY A 18 8.29 -6.04 -8.98
C GLY A 18 8.89 -5.22 -7.84
N GLY A 19 10.23 -5.26 -7.74
CA GLY A 19 10.95 -4.72 -6.61
C GLY A 19 11.61 -3.38 -6.90
N GLU A 20 11.48 -2.41 -6.00
CA GLU A 20 12.16 -1.11 -6.11
C GLU A 20 12.66 -0.59 -4.76
N THR A 21 13.63 0.33 -4.81
CA THR A 21 14.09 1.08 -3.64
C THR A 21 13.24 2.32 -3.44
N LYS A 22 12.47 2.37 -2.34
CA LYS A 22 11.60 3.50 -2.01
C LYS A 22 12.09 4.21 -0.75
N LYS A 23 12.12 5.54 -0.78
CA LYS A 23 12.31 6.38 0.42
C LYS A 23 10.96 6.61 1.08
N ILE A 24 10.79 6.12 2.30
CA ILE A 24 9.57 6.26 3.10
C ILE A 24 9.88 7.10 4.33
N ARG A 25 9.01 8.06 4.66
CA ARG A 25 9.17 8.93 5.83
C ARG A 25 9.14 8.07 7.11
N GLY A 26 10.05 8.33 8.04
CA GLY A 26 10.21 7.54 9.27
C GLY A 26 11.02 6.25 9.08
N LEU A 27 10.92 5.59 7.93
CA LEU A 27 11.58 4.29 7.69
C LEU A 27 12.89 4.36 6.88
N GLY A 28 13.16 5.48 6.22
CA GLY A 28 14.36 5.67 5.40
C GLY A 28 14.24 5.07 3.99
N LYS A 29 15.38 4.70 3.38
CA LYS A 29 15.41 4.03 2.06
C LYS A 29 15.38 2.52 2.26
N LEU A 30 14.41 1.86 1.65
CA LEU A 30 14.18 0.43 1.81
C LEU A 30 14.00 -0.23 0.44
N ASN A 31 14.43 -1.49 0.33
CA ASN A 31 14.03 -2.35 -0.76
C ASN A 31 12.61 -2.85 -0.50
N THR A 32 11.74 -2.64 -1.46
CA THR A 32 10.30 -2.89 -1.35
C THR A 32 9.81 -3.66 -2.54
N TRP A 33 8.70 -4.37 -2.36
CA TRP A 33 7.87 -4.82 -3.46
C TRP A 33 6.82 -3.75 -3.76
N LYS A 34 6.59 -3.45 -5.03
CA LYS A 34 5.56 -2.54 -5.48
C LYS A 34 4.42 -3.33 -6.09
N ALA A 35 3.22 -3.07 -5.60
CA ALA A 35 2.00 -3.58 -6.17
C ALA A 35 1.08 -2.42 -6.54
N ARG A 36 0.31 -2.62 -7.59
CA ARG A 36 -0.62 -1.67 -8.15
C ARG A 36 -2.02 -2.26 -8.09
N LEU A 37 -2.98 -1.44 -7.69
CA LEU A 37 -4.39 -1.76 -7.71
C LEU A 37 -5.11 -0.83 -8.68
N ASP A 38 -5.81 -1.42 -9.64
CA ASP A 38 -6.77 -0.66 -10.45
C ASP A 38 -8.05 -0.48 -9.63
N LEU A 39 -8.48 0.77 -9.50
CA LEU A 39 -9.66 1.14 -8.74
C LEU A 39 -10.86 1.23 -9.68
N ILE A 40 -11.98 0.68 -9.25
CA ILE A 40 -13.25 0.80 -9.96
C ILE A 40 -13.81 2.20 -9.69
N ASP A 41 -14.35 2.81 -10.75
CA ASP A 41 -15.03 4.11 -10.71
C ASP A 41 -16.16 4.10 -9.67
N GLY A 42 -16.24 5.15 -8.88
CA GLY A 42 -17.22 5.29 -7.79
C GLY A 42 -17.19 6.69 -7.17
N TYR A 43 -17.85 6.86 -6.02
CA TYR A 43 -17.95 8.19 -5.39
C TYR A 43 -16.59 8.76 -4.93
N VAL A 44 -15.66 7.87 -4.55
CA VAL A 44 -14.37 8.22 -3.93
C VAL A 44 -13.21 8.23 -4.93
N PHE A 45 -13.27 7.40 -5.97
CA PHE A 45 -12.19 7.17 -6.94
C PHE A 45 -12.72 7.39 -8.35
N LYS A 46 -11.92 8.01 -9.21
CA LYS A 46 -12.28 8.21 -10.61
C LYS A 46 -11.88 6.99 -11.44
N GLU A 47 -12.60 6.76 -12.53
CA GLU A 47 -12.21 5.77 -13.53
C GLU A 47 -10.73 5.93 -13.95
N GLY A 48 -9.97 4.84 -13.83
CA GLY A 48 -8.54 4.81 -14.16
C GLY A 48 -7.60 5.25 -13.04
N ASP A 49 -8.12 5.57 -11.85
CA ASP A 49 -7.29 5.84 -10.67
C ASP A 49 -6.55 4.59 -10.19
N ILE A 50 -5.32 4.82 -9.72
CA ILE A 50 -4.36 3.79 -9.39
C ILE A 50 -3.91 3.93 -7.95
N MET A 51 -4.14 2.90 -7.14
CA MET A 51 -3.53 2.82 -5.81
C MET A 51 -2.21 2.06 -5.88
N ASN A 52 -1.17 2.66 -5.29
CA ASN A 52 0.15 2.05 -5.20
C ASN A 52 0.40 1.59 -3.76
N ILE A 53 0.90 0.36 -3.62
CA ILE A 53 1.26 -0.24 -2.34
C ILE A 53 2.73 -0.65 -2.37
N TRP A 54 3.49 -0.17 -1.40
CA TRP A 54 4.86 -0.60 -1.15
C TRP A 54 4.89 -1.54 0.04
N ILE A 55 5.44 -2.72 -0.18
CA ILE A 55 5.47 -3.83 0.78
C ILE A 55 6.93 -4.10 1.17
N SER A 56 7.18 -4.44 2.43
CA SER A 56 8.51 -4.84 2.88
C SER A 56 9.01 -6.06 2.12
N ARG A 57 10.31 -6.07 1.84
CA ARG A 57 11.00 -7.21 1.24
C ARG A 57 11.57 -8.14 2.32
N ASP A 58 10.71 -8.54 3.25
CA ASP A 58 10.99 -9.52 4.31
C ASP A 58 9.83 -10.53 4.42
N GLU A 59 9.96 -11.52 5.31
CA GLU A 59 8.94 -12.58 5.47
C GLU A 59 7.62 -12.06 6.05
N ASN A 60 7.66 -10.91 6.74
CA ASN A 60 6.44 -10.29 7.28
C ASN A 60 5.58 -9.64 6.19
N LYS A 61 6.16 -9.25 5.04
CA LYS A 61 5.45 -8.65 3.88
C LYS A 61 4.50 -7.52 4.31
N LEU A 62 4.97 -6.63 5.16
CA LEU A 62 4.20 -5.54 5.74
C LEU A 62 3.96 -4.44 4.70
N PRO A 63 2.74 -3.89 4.59
CA PRO A 63 2.51 -2.67 3.84
C PRO A 63 3.20 -1.50 4.54
N LEU A 64 4.17 -0.88 3.87
CA LEU A 64 4.98 0.20 4.40
C LEU A 64 4.44 1.58 4.02
N LEU A 65 3.90 1.67 2.80
CA LEU A 65 3.34 2.90 2.25
C LEU A 65 2.19 2.53 1.31
N ILE A 66 1.09 3.26 1.42
CA ILE A 66 -0.04 3.21 0.48
C ILE A 66 -0.28 4.63 0.00
N GLU A 67 -0.32 4.81 -1.32
CA GLU A 67 -0.67 6.07 -1.96
C GLU A 67 -1.88 5.84 -2.85
N SER A 68 -2.94 6.60 -2.63
CA SER A 68 -4.15 6.57 -3.46
C SER A 68 -4.53 7.99 -3.85
N PRO A 69 -4.75 8.28 -5.14
CA PRO A 69 -5.54 9.43 -5.53
C PRO A 69 -6.97 9.24 -5.00
N ILE A 70 -7.61 10.36 -4.69
CA ILE A 70 -9.05 10.43 -4.39
C ILE A 70 -9.62 11.59 -5.20
N SER A 71 -10.95 11.66 -5.33
CA SER A 71 -11.64 12.71 -6.10
C SER A 71 -11.12 14.13 -5.84
N PHE A 72 -10.73 14.42 -4.59
CA PHE A 72 -10.17 15.69 -4.15
C PHE A 72 -8.81 15.52 -3.44
N GLY A 73 -7.78 15.16 -4.21
CA GLY A 73 -6.39 15.15 -3.75
C GLY A 73 -5.81 13.74 -3.66
N SER A 74 -5.07 13.47 -2.59
CA SER A 74 -4.45 12.16 -2.39
C SER A 74 -4.38 11.78 -0.91
N VAL A 75 -4.50 10.48 -0.65
CA VAL A 75 -4.28 9.89 0.66
C VAL A 75 -2.95 9.15 0.64
N LYS A 76 -2.16 9.37 1.69
CA LYS A 76 -0.88 8.70 1.93
C LYS A 76 -0.90 8.09 3.33
N ALA A 77 -0.87 6.76 3.41
CA ALA A 77 -0.75 6.03 4.65
C ALA A 77 0.68 5.48 4.79
N VAL A 78 1.34 5.77 5.91
CA VAL A 78 2.72 5.34 6.19
C VAL A 78 2.72 4.46 7.43
N LEU A 79 3.40 3.32 7.37
CA LEU A 79 3.59 2.46 8.54
C LEU A 79 4.44 3.18 9.58
N ILE A 80 3.89 3.33 10.79
CA ILE A 80 4.57 3.98 11.91
C ILE A 80 5.20 2.93 12.83
N SER A 81 4.40 1.94 13.25
CA SER A 81 4.87 0.85 14.13
C SER A 81 4.14 -0.46 13.81
N ALA A 82 4.76 -1.58 14.17
CA ALA A 82 4.19 -2.91 14.05
C ALA A 82 4.54 -3.75 15.29
N LYS A 83 3.59 -4.55 15.77
CA LYS A 83 3.75 -5.40 16.96
C LYS A 83 3.18 -6.79 16.66
N GLY A 84 3.67 -7.80 17.38
CA GLY A 84 3.21 -9.20 17.22
C GLY A 84 3.61 -9.81 15.87
N LEU A 85 4.77 -9.42 15.35
CA LEU A 85 5.28 -9.94 14.07
C LEU A 85 5.61 -11.42 14.19
N SER A 86 5.20 -12.20 13.18
CA SER A 86 5.51 -13.63 13.10
C SER A 86 6.99 -13.89 12.86
N TYR A 87 7.70 -12.96 12.22
CA TYR A 87 9.12 -13.08 11.88
C TYR A 87 9.90 -11.84 12.35
N PRO A 88 11.20 -11.98 12.69
CA PRO A 88 12.05 -10.83 12.96
C PRO A 88 12.05 -9.86 11.78
N SER A 89 11.77 -8.58 12.04
CA SER A 89 11.85 -7.55 11.00
C SER A 89 13.15 -6.75 11.12
N GLN A 90 13.68 -6.38 9.96
CA GLN A 90 14.83 -5.48 9.85
C GLN A 90 14.39 -4.01 9.72
N LEU A 91 13.08 -3.75 9.71
CA LEU A 91 12.54 -2.40 9.64
C LEU A 91 12.87 -1.64 10.93
N LYS A 92 13.42 -0.45 10.77
CA LYS A 92 13.57 0.52 11.86
C LYS A 92 12.23 1.22 12.03
N LEU A 93 11.40 0.66 12.91
CA LEU A 93 10.12 1.24 13.33
C LEU A 93 10.37 2.02 14.63
N GLU A 94 9.71 3.16 14.79
CA GLU A 94 9.75 3.96 16.02
C GLU A 94 8.86 3.36 17.13
#